data_AF-A0AAE1IN54-F1
#
_entry.id   AF-A0AAE1IN54-F1
#
_cell.length_a   1.000
_cell.length_b   1.000
_cell.length_c   1.000
_cell.angle_alpha   90.00
_cell.angle_beta   90.00
_cell.angle_gamma   90.00
#
_symmetry.space_group_name_H-M   'P 1'
#
loop_
_entity.id
_entity.type
_entity.pdbx_description
1 polymer ?
#
loop_
_entity_poly.entity_id
_entity_poly.type
_entity_poly.pdbx_seq_one_letter_code
_entity_poly.pdbx_strand_id
1 'polypeptide(L)'
;MLVKSLLTPLTLKQLNQIHAQLIIRHKPQIFNPLLGVLANSSSPRNALLLYNLMLYYPFSHNHYTFTLTLKACSVLHAHTKGLEIHAHVIKSGHYSDIFIQNCLLHFYVVEHDVISALKIFESISSPDVVSWTSIISGLSKCGFEAEAIRKFSSMDVKPNSATLVSALSACSCLKALTLGKAIHAYGLKRMVDNNIVSDNAMLDVYARCGSLVNAEHLFANMAKRDVVSWTTIVGAYAQGGHCEEAVDSFKKMVLEGEAVPNEVTVVTVLSACASIGALSLGQWVHSYIKRRPDLVVEGIVGNALLNMFAKCGDMNMAIQIFKMLEHKDIISWGTLICGLAMNGHGRHTVQLFSCMLIHGVPPDDVTFIGLLSACSHSGLVNEGSMFFKAMRDYYGIIPQMQHFCCMLDMYGRAGLFEEAEAFLKGMPIEAKSPVWVALLQACKIHGNEKMLDWIRRNLLGDENVGVGTLALLSNHYASSERWDDANKVRSRMRSVGLKKMAGCSWIELDTRNDMLNLDLCGGIRRT
;
A
#
# COMPACT_ATOMS: atom_id res chain seq x y z
N MET A 1 31.19 -1.40 24.93
CA MET A 1 29.89 -2.00 24.57
C MET A 1 30.09 -2.84 23.31
N LEU A 2 30.64 -4.06 23.35
CA LEU A 2 30.13 -5.35 23.88
C LEU A 2 28.86 -5.87 23.19
N VAL A 3 28.93 -6.16 21.88
CA VAL A 3 28.09 -7.18 21.21
C VAL A 3 28.88 -7.84 20.06
N LYS A 4 29.70 -8.85 20.37
CA LYS A 4 30.15 -9.89 19.42
C LYS A 4 30.43 -11.16 20.22
N SER A 5 29.37 -11.86 20.64
CA SER A 5 29.46 -13.30 20.92
C SER A 5 28.82 -14.05 19.77
N LEU A 6 29.50 -14.04 18.62
CA LEU A 6 29.21 -14.92 17.49
C LEU A 6 29.57 -16.35 17.92
N LEU A 7 28.57 -17.19 18.16
CA LEU A 7 28.79 -18.64 18.05
C LEU A 7 29.06 -18.92 16.57
N THR A 8 30.33 -19.13 16.24
CA THR A 8 30.80 -19.64 14.95
C THR A 8 30.11 -20.98 14.62
N PRO A 9 30.05 -21.40 13.34
CA PRO A 9 29.63 -22.76 13.00
C PRO A 9 30.37 -23.77 13.89
N LEU A 10 29.66 -24.79 14.39
CA LEU A 10 30.27 -25.80 15.27
C LEU A 10 31.50 -26.39 14.57
N THR A 11 32.67 -26.27 15.20
CA THR A 11 33.92 -26.81 14.65
C THR A 11 33.87 -28.34 14.65
N LEU A 12 34.62 -28.99 13.75
CA LEU A 12 34.71 -30.46 13.69
C LEU A 12 35.07 -31.08 15.06
N LYS A 13 35.94 -30.41 15.82
CA LYS A 13 36.32 -30.81 17.19
C LYS A 13 35.13 -30.79 18.16
N GLN A 14 34.29 -29.75 18.10
CA GLN A 14 33.08 -29.64 18.92
C GLN A 14 32.03 -30.67 18.51
N LEU A 15 31.84 -30.91 17.21
CA LEU A 15 30.95 -31.96 16.71
C LEU A 15 31.38 -33.35 17.20
N ASN A 16 32.69 -33.66 17.15
CA ASN A 16 33.23 -34.93 17.65
C ASN A 16 33.07 -35.09 19.17
N GLN A 17 33.21 -34.01 19.95
CA GLN A 17 32.96 -34.02 21.39
C GLN A 17 31.48 -34.26 21.72
N ILE A 18 30.57 -33.61 21.00
CA ILE A 18 29.13 -33.81 21.15
C ILE A 18 28.75 -35.24 20.77
N HIS A 19 29.29 -35.76 19.67
CA HIS A 19 29.08 -37.14 19.24
C HIS A 19 29.57 -38.14 20.29
N ALA A 20 30.76 -37.94 20.86
CA ALA A 20 31.26 -38.76 21.96
C ALA A 20 30.35 -38.71 23.21
N GLN A 21 29.81 -37.54 23.55
CA GLN A 21 28.87 -37.41 24.67
C GLN A 21 27.51 -38.08 24.39
N LEU A 22 27.03 -38.06 23.14
CA LEU A 22 25.81 -38.78 22.71
C LEU A 22 25.98 -40.31 22.83
N ILE A 23 27.18 -40.81 22.54
CA ILE A 23 27.54 -42.24 22.73
C ILE A 23 27.54 -42.60 24.23
N ILE A 24 28.13 -41.75 25.08
CA ILE A 24 28.30 -42.04 26.51
C ILE A 24 27.00 -41.84 27.31
N ARG A 25 26.13 -40.90 26.90
CA ARG A 25 24.93 -40.51 27.64
C ARG A 25 23.70 -40.50 26.73
N HIS A 26 22.95 -41.58 26.73
CA HIS A 26 21.74 -41.77 25.90
C HIS A 26 20.50 -40.94 26.31
N LYS A 27 20.64 -39.85 27.09
CA LYS A 27 19.49 -39.08 27.60
C LYS A 27 19.25 -37.77 26.82
N PRO A 28 18.07 -37.58 26.20
CA PRO A 28 17.74 -36.42 25.36
C PRO A 28 17.74 -35.08 26.12
N GLN A 29 17.45 -35.13 27.41
CA GLN A 29 17.34 -33.95 28.29
C GLN A 29 18.64 -33.14 28.38
N ILE A 30 19.80 -33.75 28.10
CA ILE A 30 21.11 -33.08 28.18
C ILE A 30 21.35 -32.19 26.96
N PHE A 31 20.82 -32.57 25.79
CA PHE A 31 21.08 -31.88 24.52
C PHE A 31 20.01 -30.86 24.14
N ASN A 32 18.79 -30.97 24.69
CA ASN A 32 17.72 -30.00 24.44
C ASN A 32 18.08 -28.56 24.85
N PRO A 33 18.76 -28.29 25.98
CA PRO A 33 19.24 -26.94 26.30
C PRO A 33 20.23 -26.40 25.25
N LEU A 34 21.16 -27.24 24.80
CA LEU A 34 22.12 -26.86 23.75
C LEU A 34 21.41 -26.60 22.41
N LEU A 35 20.47 -27.47 22.04
CA LEU A 35 19.63 -27.30 20.86
C LEU A 35 18.82 -25.99 20.94
N GLY A 36 18.32 -25.64 22.12
CA GLY A 36 17.61 -24.39 22.37
C GLY A 36 18.51 -23.16 22.21
N VAL A 37 19.73 -23.20 22.73
CA VAL A 37 20.72 -22.13 22.51
C VAL A 37 21.04 -21.99 21.02
N LEU A 38 21.27 -23.10 20.32
CA LEU A 38 21.60 -23.08 18.89
C LEU A 38 20.43 -22.59 18.03
N ALA A 39 19.20 -23.04 18.31
CA ALA A 39 18.00 -22.65 17.57
C ALA A 39 17.67 -21.15 17.71
N ASN A 40 18.03 -20.53 18.85
CA ASN A 40 17.87 -19.10 19.09
C ASN A 40 19.15 -18.29 18.82
N SER A 41 20.22 -18.92 18.33
CA SER A 41 21.50 -18.25 18.04
C SER A 41 21.48 -17.56 16.67
N SER A 42 22.53 -16.78 16.37
CA SER A 42 22.79 -16.23 15.03
C SER A 42 23.02 -17.28 13.94
N SER A 43 23.20 -18.55 14.32
CA SER A 43 23.52 -19.67 13.43
C SER A 43 22.56 -20.86 13.65
N PRO A 44 21.25 -20.72 13.38
CA PRO A 44 20.25 -21.77 13.65
C PRO A 44 20.50 -23.07 12.86
N ARG A 45 21.32 -23.03 11.81
CA ARG A 45 21.74 -24.20 11.03
C ARG A 45 22.46 -25.25 11.89
N ASN A 46 23.19 -24.81 12.91
CA ASN A 46 23.87 -25.70 13.86
C ASN A 46 22.87 -26.55 14.67
N ALA A 47 21.65 -26.04 14.91
CA ALA A 47 20.60 -26.82 15.58
C ALA A 47 20.15 -28.01 14.72
N LEU A 48 20.06 -27.83 13.40
CA LEU A 48 19.70 -28.90 12.47
C LEU A 48 20.79 -29.96 12.34
N LEU A 49 22.07 -29.54 12.41
CA LEU A 49 23.21 -30.47 12.46
C LEU A 49 23.20 -31.32 13.73
N LEU A 50 22.98 -30.67 14.89
CA LEU A 50 22.86 -31.37 16.17
C LEU A 50 21.69 -32.36 16.15
N TYR A 51 20.55 -31.96 15.60
CA TYR A 51 19.40 -32.86 15.45
C TYR A 51 19.73 -34.09 14.61
N ASN A 52 20.39 -33.94 13.45
CA ASN A 52 20.80 -35.08 12.63
C ASN A 52 21.73 -36.03 13.40
N LEU A 53 22.63 -35.52 14.25
CA LEU A 53 23.47 -36.35 15.12
C LEU A 53 22.65 -37.09 16.18
N MET A 54 21.62 -36.44 16.72
CA MET A 54 20.72 -37.06 17.68
C MET A 54 19.94 -38.23 17.04
N LEU A 55 19.53 -38.12 15.78
CA LEU A 55 18.76 -39.16 15.06
C LEU A 55 19.44 -40.55 15.03
N TYR A 56 20.75 -40.64 15.18
CA TYR A 56 21.47 -41.91 15.25
C TYR A 56 21.16 -42.73 16.51
N TYR A 57 20.46 -42.16 17.50
CA TYR A 57 20.17 -42.79 18.79
C TYR A 57 18.65 -42.80 19.07
N PRO A 58 17.99 -43.97 19.12
CA PRO A 58 16.51 -44.12 19.15
C PRO A 58 15.77 -43.46 20.31
N PHE A 59 16.47 -43.04 21.38
CA PHE A 59 15.87 -42.42 22.57
C PHE A 59 16.28 -40.96 22.76
N SER A 60 16.91 -40.34 21.76
CA SER A 60 17.49 -39.00 21.86
C SER A 60 16.55 -37.85 21.51
N HIS A 61 15.31 -38.13 21.12
CA HIS A 61 14.33 -37.12 20.71
C HIS A 61 13.06 -37.17 21.54
N ASN A 62 12.52 -36.00 21.87
CA ASN A 62 11.24 -35.81 22.53
C ASN A 62 10.52 -34.57 21.97
N HIS A 63 9.38 -34.20 22.55
CA HIS A 63 8.62 -33.03 22.11
C HIS A 63 9.45 -31.73 22.11
N TYR A 64 10.35 -31.53 23.09
CA TYR A 64 11.27 -30.38 23.09
C TYR A 64 12.27 -30.42 21.91
N THR A 65 12.77 -31.60 21.54
CA THR A 65 13.69 -31.74 20.40
C THR A 65 13.00 -31.32 19.09
N PHE A 66 11.79 -31.82 18.84
CA PHE A 66 11.02 -31.51 17.64
C PHE A 66 10.58 -30.04 17.57
N THR A 67 10.08 -29.47 18.67
CA THR A 67 9.66 -28.06 18.72
C THR A 67 10.83 -27.10 18.44
N LEU A 68 11.99 -27.33 19.03
CA LEU A 68 13.19 -26.50 18.82
C LEU A 68 13.76 -26.62 17.40
N THR A 69 13.71 -27.81 16.80
CA THR A 69 14.20 -28.03 15.43
C THR A 69 13.25 -27.46 14.38
N LEU A 70 11.94 -27.59 14.57
CA LEU A 70 10.94 -26.92 13.72
C LEU A 70 11.04 -25.40 13.82
N LYS A 71 11.35 -24.87 15.02
CA LYS A 71 11.64 -23.44 15.18
C LYS A 71 12.86 -23.02 14.36
N ALA A 72 13.96 -23.78 14.42
CA ALA A 72 15.14 -23.52 13.60
C ALA A 72 14.84 -23.59 12.10
N CYS A 73 14.01 -24.56 11.67
CA CYS A 73 13.53 -24.64 10.28
C CYS A 73 12.73 -23.41 9.86
N SER A 74 11.83 -22.92 10.71
CA SER A 74 11.02 -21.74 10.44
C SER A 74 11.89 -20.48 10.26
N VAL A 75 12.92 -20.32 11.09
CA VAL A 75 13.87 -19.18 11.00
C VAL A 75 14.74 -19.26 9.74
N LEU A 76 15.09 -20.47 9.30
CA LEU A 76 15.94 -20.71 8.14
C LEU A 76 15.18 -20.81 6.81
N HIS A 77 13.84 -20.79 6.84
CA HIS A 77 13.00 -21.16 5.70
C HIS A 77 13.41 -22.50 5.07
N ALA A 78 13.77 -23.48 5.91
CA ALA A 78 14.30 -24.77 5.48
C ALA A 78 13.17 -25.76 5.20
N HIS A 79 12.39 -25.50 4.14
CA HIS A 79 11.16 -26.23 3.81
C HIS A 79 11.32 -27.75 3.81
N THR A 80 12.26 -28.29 3.02
CA THR A 80 12.52 -29.73 2.90
C THR A 80 12.85 -30.36 4.25
N LYS A 81 13.65 -29.66 5.07
CA LYS A 81 14.04 -30.18 6.38
C LYS A 81 12.88 -30.18 7.36
N GLY A 82 12.00 -29.18 7.29
CA GLY A 82 10.76 -29.15 8.07
C GLY A 82 9.83 -30.31 7.70
N LEU A 83 9.71 -30.66 6.41
CA LEU A 83 8.94 -31.82 5.97
C LEU A 83 9.53 -33.15 6.47
N GLU A 84 10.86 -33.30 6.44
CA GLU A 84 11.54 -34.48 7.02
C GLU A 84 11.24 -34.62 8.52
N ILE A 85 11.31 -33.50 9.26
CA ILE A 85 11.02 -33.48 10.70
C ILE A 85 9.56 -33.80 10.96
N HIS A 86 8.62 -33.23 10.20
CA HIS A 86 7.19 -33.53 10.31
C HIS A 86 6.91 -35.02 10.07
N ALA A 87 7.48 -35.60 9.01
CA ALA A 87 7.37 -37.04 8.76
C ALA A 87 7.94 -37.88 9.92
N HIS A 88 9.05 -37.43 10.51
CA HIS A 88 9.65 -38.12 11.66
C HIS A 88 8.79 -38.02 12.93
N VAL A 89 8.17 -36.87 13.19
CA VAL A 89 7.19 -36.68 14.28
C VAL A 89 6.04 -37.69 14.17
N ILE A 90 5.51 -37.88 12.96
CA ILE A 90 4.44 -38.85 12.70
C ILE A 90 4.94 -40.28 12.94
N LYS A 91 6.06 -40.66 12.32
CA LYS A 91 6.64 -42.02 12.42
C LYS A 91 7.03 -42.41 13.84
N SER A 92 7.47 -41.44 14.65
CA SER A 92 7.89 -41.66 16.03
C SER A 92 6.73 -41.63 17.03
N GLY A 93 5.48 -41.40 16.58
CA GLY A 93 4.30 -41.40 17.44
C GLY A 93 4.13 -40.15 18.31
N HIS A 94 4.88 -39.08 18.05
CA HIS A 94 4.83 -37.84 18.83
C HIS A 94 3.80 -36.82 18.30
N TYR A 95 3.14 -37.10 17.17
CA TYR A 95 2.27 -36.14 16.48
C TYR A 95 1.10 -35.61 17.32
N SER A 96 0.60 -36.37 18.30
CA SER A 96 -0.50 -35.96 19.16
C SER A 96 -0.13 -34.91 20.22
N ASP A 97 1.15 -34.54 20.34
CA ASP A 97 1.61 -33.52 21.28
C ASP A 97 1.24 -32.11 20.76
N ILE A 98 0.44 -31.38 21.55
CA ILE A 98 -0.07 -30.05 21.20
C ILE A 98 1.04 -29.03 20.93
N PHE A 99 2.18 -29.11 21.64
CA PHE A 99 3.28 -28.18 21.43
C PHE A 99 3.95 -28.45 20.08
N ILE A 100 4.09 -29.72 19.69
CA ILE A 100 4.61 -30.07 18.37
C ILE A 100 3.64 -29.64 17.27
N GLN A 101 2.34 -29.89 17.43
CA GLN A 101 1.31 -29.46 16.48
C GLN A 101 1.31 -27.92 16.32
N ASN A 102 1.43 -27.17 17.41
CA ASN A 102 1.56 -25.70 17.39
C ASN A 102 2.84 -25.23 16.68
N CYS A 103 3.97 -25.92 16.89
CA CYS A 103 5.21 -25.61 16.16
C CYS A 103 5.11 -25.94 14.66
N LEU A 104 4.43 -27.03 14.29
CA LEU A 104 4.16 -27.37 12.90
C LEU A 104 3.23 -26.33 12.25
N LEU A 105 2.17 -25.91 12.94
CA LEU A 105 1.29 -24.82 12.49
C LEU A 105 2.10 -23.56 12.18
N HIS A 106 2.93 -23.12 13.12
CA HIS A 106 3.79 -21.96 12.91
C HIS A 106 4.74 -22.15 11.72
N PHE A 107 5.37 -23.32 11.59
CA PHE A 107 6.27 -23.63 10.46
C PHE A 107 5.55 -23.47 9.11
N TYR A 108 4.39 -24.11 8.93
CA TYR A 108 3.66 -24.03 7.66
C TYR A 108 3.12 -22.63 7.36
N VAL A 109 2.69 -21.90 8.40
CA VAL A 109 2.28 -20.49 8.27
C VAL A 109 3.43 -19.61 7.79
N VAL A 110 4.63 -19.76 8.35
CA VAL A 110 5.82 -18.99 7.96
C VAL A 110 6.26 -19.32 6.53
N GLU A 111 6.06 -20.56 6.10
CA GLU A 111 6.32 -21.01 4.72
C GLU A 111 5.18 -20.66 3.74
N HIS A 112 4.17 -19.90 4.18
CA HIS A 112 2.99 -19.53 3.40
C HIS A 112 2.15 -20.72 2.87
N ASP A 113 2.34 -21.92 3.42
CA ASP A 113 1.54 -23.11 3.10
C ASP A 113 0.32 -23.20 4.03
N VAL A 114 -0.68 -22.38 3.69
CA VAL A 114 -1.94 -22.27 4.45
C VAL A 114 -2.73 -23.59 4.44
N ILE A 115 -2.62 -24.38 3.36
CA ILE A 115 -3.37 -25.64 3.22
C ILE A 115 -2.88 -26.66 4.25
N SER A 116 -1.57 -26.85 4.36
CA SER A 116 -1.00 -27.75 5.36
C SER A 116 -1.23 -27.26 6.78
N ALA A 117 -1.16 -25.94 7.00
CA ALA A 117 -1.47 -25.34 8.30
C ALA A 117 -2.93 -25.63 8.72
N LEU A 118 -3.91 -25.43 7.82
CA LEU A 118 -5.32 -25.74 8.12
C LEU A 118 -5.54 -27.22 8.41
N LYS A 119 -4.92 -28.12 7.65
CA LYS A 119 -5.00 -29.57 7.90
C LYS A 119 -4.47 -29.97 9.27
N ILE A 120 -3.35 -29.37 9.70
CA ILE A 120 -2.83 -29.60 11.05
C ILE A 120 -3.79 -29.04 12.08
N PHE A 121 -4.34 -27.84 11.86
CA PHE A 121 -5.26 -27.23 12.81
C PHE A 121 -6.52 -28.10 13.02
N GLU A 122 -7.06 -28.65 11.93
CA GLU A 122 -8.22 -29.55 11.94
C GLU A 122 -7.94 -30.91 12.61
N SER A 123 -6.67 -31.32 12.68
CA SER A 123 -6.29 -32.57 13.37
C SER A 123 -6.11 -32.41 14.88
N ILE A 124 -6.05 -31.18 15.38
CA ILE A 124 -5.92 -30.89 16.82
C ILE A 124 -7.28 -31.13 17.50
N SER A 125 -7.35 -32.12 18.39
CA SER A 125 -8.60 -32.48 19.06
C SER A 125 -9.13 -31.41 20.02
N SER A 126 -8.23 -30.65 20.65
CA SER A 126 -8.56 -29.57 21.59
C SER A 126 -7.61 -28.40 21.39
N PRO A 127 -7.86 -27.50 20.41
CA PRO A 127 -6.98 -26.39 20.11
C PRO A 127 -6.87 -25.42 21.29
N ASP A 128 -5.64 -25.06 21.67
CA ASP A 128 -5.39 -24.07 22.70
C ASP A 128 -5.31 -22.65 22.11
N VAL A 129 -5.15 -21.64 22.98
CA VAL A 129 -5.04 -20.24 22.52
C VAL A 129 -3.86 -20.04 21.56
N VAL A 130 -2.80 -20.84 21.65
CA VAL A 130 -1.63 -20.76 20.78
C VAL A 130 -1.94 -21.34 19.40
N SER A 131 -2.67 -22.46 19.32
CA SER A 131 -3.17 -23.05 18.07
C SER A 131 -4.02 -22.04 17.30
N TRP A 132 -5.03 -21.47 17.99
CA TRP A 132 -5.94 -20.47 17.43
C TRP A 132 -5.19 -19.20 16.99
N THR A 133 -4.30 -18.67 17.84
CA THR A 133 -3.52 -17.46 17.50
C THR A 133 -2.63 -17.68 16.28
N SER A 134 -1.99 -18.86 16.18
CA SER A 134 -1.10 -19.19 15.07
C SER A 134 -1.84 -19.26 13.74
N ILE A 135 -3.00 -19.93 13.70
CA ILE A 135 -3.78 -20.04 12.46
C ILE A 135 -4.41 -18.70 12.06
N ILE A 136 -4.95 -17.93 13.00
CA ILE A 136 -5.55 -16.61 12.73
C ILE A 136 -4.48 -15.62 12.24
N SER A 137 -3.33 -15.55 12.92
CA SER A 137 -2.22 -14.70 12.49
C SER A 137 -1.69 -15.11 11.13
N GLY A 138 -1.57 -16.41 10.87
CA GLY A 138 -1.08 -16.92 9.60
C GLY A 138 -1.99 -16.61 8.43
N LEU A 139 -3.29 -16.88 8.59
CA LEU A 139 -4.30 -16.55 7.60
C LEU A 139 -4.32 -15.05 7.29
N SER A 140 -4.28 -14.20 8.32
CA SER A 140 -4.23 -12.74 8.13
C SER A 140 -2.98 -12.29 7.38
N LYS A 141 -1.80 -12.88 7.65
CA LYS A 141 -0.54 -12.53 6.96
C LYS A 141 -0.47 -13.05 5.52
N CYS A 142 -1.20 -14.11 5.21
CA CYS A 142 -1.24 -14.72 3.88
C CYS A 142 -2.37 -14.16 3.00
N GLY A 143 -3.08 -13.10 3.42
CA GLY A 143 -4.17 -12.49 2.64
C GLY A 143 -5.49 -13.29 2.64
N PHE A 144 -5.70 -14.15 3.65
CA PHE A 144 -6.95 -14.87 3.87
C PHE A 144 -7.71 -14.26 5.05
N GLU A 145 -7.92 -12.94 5.04
CA GLU A 145 -8.48 -12.20 6.18
C GLU A 145 -9.90 -12.61 6.51
N ALA A 146 -10.70 -12.99 5.51
CA ALA A 146 -12.07 -13.46 5.73
C ALA A 146 -12.06 -14.78 6.51
N GLU A 147 -11.13 -15.68 6.18
CA GLU A 147 -10.96 -16.94 6.92
C GLU A 147 -10.42 -16.69 8.33
N ALA A 148 -9.47 -15.77 8.49
CA ALA A 148 -8.95 -15.38 9.80
C ALA A 148 -10.07 -14.90 10.74
N ILE A 149 -10.98 -14.06 10.23
CA ILE A 149 -12.16 -13.60 10.98
C ILE A 149 -13.12 -14.75 11.30
N ARG A 150 -13.36 -15.67 10.35
CA ARG A 150 -14.19 -16.85 10.60
C ARG A 150 -13.60 -17.72 11.71
N LYS A 151 -12.29 -18.01 11.66
CA LYS A 151 -11.59 -18.77 12.70
C LYS A 151 -11.61 -18.06 14.05
N PHE A 152 -11.40 -16.75 14.08
CA PHE A 152 -11.53 -15.96 15.31
C PHE A 152 -12.93 -16.05 15.91
N SER A 153 -13.96 -15.98 15.09
CA SER A 153 -15.36 -16.05 15.53
C SER A 153 -15.76 -17.44 16.04
N SER A 154 -15.08 -18.50 15.58
CA SER A 154 -15.29 -19.88 16.04
C SER A 154 -14.46 -20.28 17.26
N MET A 155 -13.65 -19.36 17.82
CA MET A 155 -12.83 -19.68 18.99
C MET A 155 -13.70 -20.01 20.20
N ASP A 156 -13.40 -21.15 20.82
CA ASP A 156 -14.02 -21.65 22.04
C ASP A 156 -13.19 -21.33 23.30
N VAL A 157 -11.97 -20.84 23.11
CA VAL A 157 -11.06 -20.38 24.18
C VAL A 157 -10.96 -18.86 24.23
N LYS A 158 -10.62 -18.31 25.41
CA LYS A 158 -10.46 -16.86 25.59
C LYS A 158 -9.27 -16.35 24.75
N PRO A 159 -9.48 -15.39 23.81
CA PRO A 159 -8.38 -14.83 23.03
C PRO A 159 -7.42 -14.02 23.92
N ASN A 160 -6.13 -14.05 23.57
CA ASN A 160 -5.10 -13.22 24.19
C ASN A 160 -4.82 -11.96 23.34
N SER A 161 -3.96 -11.05 23.81
CA SER A 161 -3.62 -9.81 23.08
C SER A 161 -3.15 -10.07 21.64
N ALA A 162 -2.29 -11.07 21.42
CA ALA A 162 -1.80 -11.41 20.08
C ALA A 162 -2.91 -11.94 19.16
N THR A 163 -3.87 -12.69 19.70
CA THR A 163 -5.06 -13.12 18.96
C THR A 163 -5.90 -11.92 18.52
N LEU A 164 -6.17 -10.97 19.44
CA LEU A 164 -6.97 -9.79 19.16
C LEU A 164 -6.29 -8.90 18.10
N VAL A 165 -4.99 -8.65 18.23
CA VAL A 165 -4.21 -7.89 17.23
C VAL A 165 -4.29 -8.53 15.85
N SER A 166 -4.19 -9.87 15.77
CA SER A 166 -4.28 -10.59 14.49
C SER A 166 -5.68 -10.49 13.88
N ALA A 167 -6.73 -10.58 14.70
CA ALA A 167 -8.11 -10.39 14.25
C ALA A 167 -8.39 -8.94 13.81
N LEU A 168 -7.84 -7.94 14.53
CA LEU A 168 -7.93 -6.52 14.16
C LEU A 168 -7.24 -6.24 12.83
N SER A 169 -6.05 -6.81 12.59
CA SER A 169 -5.36 -6.72 11.30
C SER A 169 -6.24 -7.21 10.15
N ALA A 170 -6.90 -8.37 10.32
CA ALA A 170 -7.85 -8.88 9.34
C ALA A 170 -9.08 -7.97 9.15
N CYS A 171 -9.60 -7.41 10.25
CA CYS A 171 -10.71 -6.44 10.20
C CYS A 171 -10.33 -5.17 9.43
N SER A 172 -9.09 -4.70 9.59
CA SER A 172 -8.56 -3.50 8.93
C SER A 172 -8.50 -3.69 7.41
N CYS A 173 -7.97 -4.82 6.93
CA CYS A 173 -7.93 -5.16 5.52
C CYS A 173 -9.33 -5.27 4.89
N LEU A 174 -10.28 -5.89 5.60
CA LEU A 174 -11.65 -6.07 5.12
C LEU A 174 -12.59 -4.89 5.40
N LYS A 175 -12.09 -3.82 6.01
CA LYS A 175 -12.89 -2.68 6.47
C LYS A 175 -14.09 -3.08 7.36
N ALA A 176 -13.91 -4.11 8.18
CA ALA A 176 -14.94 -4.69 9.03
C ALA A 176 -15.11 -3.90 10.36
N LEU A 177 -15.53 -2.63 10.26
CA LEU A 177 -15.59 -1.69 11.38
C LEU A 177 -16.42 -2.20 12.57
N THR A 178 -17.56 -2.83 12.31
CA THR A 178 -18.46 -3.33 13.37
C THR A 178 -17.76 -4.40 14.24
N LEU A 179 -17.06 -5.34 13.60
CA LEU A 179 -16.31 -6.37 14.32
C LEU A 179 -15.10 -5.76 15.04
N GLY A 180 -14.38 -4.84 14.40
CA GLY A 180 -13.29 -4.10 15.04
C GLY A 180 -13.73 -3.38 16.33
N LYS A 181 -14.87 -2.69 16.29
CA LYS A 181 -15.47 -2.05 17.49
C LYS A 181 -15.85 -3.07 18.56
N ALA A 182 -16.39 -4.23 18.18
CA ALA A 182 -16.72 -5.30 19.12
C ALA A 182 -15.45 -5.86 19.80
N ILE A 183 -14.37 -6.08 19.04
CA ILE A 183 -13.08 -6.52 19.57
C ILE A 183 -12.49 -5.47 20.51
N HIS A 184 -12.54 -4.19 20.15
CA HIS A 184 -12.08 -3.09 21.01
C HIS A 184 -12.84 -3.05 22.34
N ALA A 185 -14.17 -3.09 22.29
CA ALA A 185 -15.01 -3.11 23.49
C ALA A 185 -14.73 -4.35 24.37
N TYR A 186 -14.49 -5.50 23.74
CA TYR A 186 -14.10 -6.72 24.44
C TYR A 186 -12.75 -6.56 25.17
N GLY A 187 -11.73 -6.00 24.50
CA GLY A 187 -10.42 -5.73 25.07
C GLY A 187 -10.49 -4.82 26.30
N LEU A 188 -11.21 -3.69 26.18
CA LEU A 188 -11.44 -2.74 27.28
C LEU A 188 -12.16 -3.40 28.47
N LYS A 189 -13.22 -4.16 28.22
CA LYS A 189 -14.01 -4.82 29.29
C LYS A 189 -13.21 -5.89 30.05
N ARG A 190 -12.30 -6.58 29.37
CA ARG A 190 -11.54 -7.69 29.95
C ARG A 190 -10.22 -7.25 30.59
N MET A 191 -9.91 -5.95 30.55
CA MET A 191 -8.62 -5.40 30.98
C MET A 191 -7.45 -6.21 30.43
N VAL A 192 -7.54 -6.58 29.14
CA VAL A 192 -6.36 -7.10 28.44
C VAL A 192 -5.34 -5.97 28.47
N ASP A 193 -4.09 -6.27 28.83
CA ASP A 193 -3.04 -5.25 28.95
C ASP A 193 -3.00 -4.39 27.68
N ASN A 194 -3.51 -3.16 27.79
CA ASN A 194 -3.47 -2.20 26.70
C ASN A 194 -2.01 -1.82 26.51
N ASN A 195 -1.45 -2.36 25.44
CA ASN A 195 -0.10 -2.07 25.01
C ASN A 195 -0.16 -1.32 23.68
N ILE A 196 0.94 -0.64 23.36
CA ILE A 196 1.07 0.16 22.14
C ILE A 196 0.77 -0.64 20.86
N VAL A 197 1.03 -1.95 20.87
CA VAL A 197 0.74 -2.85 19.73
C VAL A 197 -0.77 -3.02 19.51
N SER A 198 -1.53 -3.20 20.59
CA SER A 198 -2.99 -3.34 20.55
C SER A 198 -3.66 -2.02 20.16
N ASP A 199 -3.18 -0.90 20.71
CA ASP A 199 -3.67 0.43 20.36
C ASP A 199 -3.38 0.76 18.89
N ASN A 200 -2.17 0.46 18.40
CA ASN A 200 -1.82 0.65 16.99
C ASN A 200 -2.67 -0.21 16.04
N ALA A 201 -2.93 -1.46 16.40
CA ALA A 201 -3.79 -2.34 15.60
C ALA A 201 -5.24 -1.81 15.55
N MET A 202 -5.74 -1.27 16.66
CA MET A 202 -7.07 -0.68 16.70
C MET A 202 -7.14 0.67 15.96
N LEU A 203 -6.07 1.47 16.05
CA LEU A 203 -5.93 2.72 15.33
C LEU A 203 -5.94 2.49 13.82
N ASP A 204 -5.24 1.45 13.32
CA ASP A 204 -5.26 1.06 11.91
C ASP A 204 -6.66 0.64 11.45
N VAL A 205 -7.41 -0.13 12.27
CA VAL A 205 -8.81 -0.45 11.98
C VAL A 205 -9.66 0.81 11.81
N TYR A 206 -9.57 1.75 12.74
CA TYR A 206 -10.36 2.99 12.64
C TYR A 206 -9.94 3.82 11.42
N ALA A 207 -8.64 3.93 11.15
CA ALA A 207 -8.10 4.64 9.99
C ALA A 207 -8.58 4.05 8.66
N ARG A 208 -8.36 2.74 8.42
CA ARG A 208 -8.73 2.09 7.15
C ARG A 208 -10.23 1.98 6.92
N CYS A 209 -11.02 1.96 7.99
CA CYS A 209 -12.48 1.99 7.92
C CYS A 209 -13.04 3.42 7.73
N GLY A 210 -12.19 4.45 7.66
CA GLY A 210 -12.61 5.85 7.51
C GLY A 210 -13.29 6.44 8.76
N SER A 211 -13.13 5.81 9.92
CA SER A 211 -13.73 6.22 11.18
C SER A 211 -12.81 7.20 11.94
N LEU A 212 -12.50 8.34 11.31
CA LEU A 212 -11.50 9.30 11.78
C LEU A 212 -11.73 9.79 13.22
N VAL A 213 -12.98 10.10 13.60
CA VAL A 213 -13.34 10.53 14.97
C VAL A 213 -12.92 9.51 16.03
N ASN A 214 -13.11 8.21 15.77
CA ASN A 214 -12.69 7.18 16.71
C ASN A 214 -11.17 6.98 16.71
N ALA A 215 -10.51 7.17 15.55
CA ALA A 215 -9.05 7.13 15.45
C ALA A 215 -8.41 8.25 16.27
N GLU A 216 -8.89 9.49 16.13
CA GLU A 216 -8.45 10.66 16.90
C GLU A 216 -8.67 10.46 18.40
N HIS A 217 -9.87 10.00 18.78
CA HIS A 217 -10.19 9.75 20.19
C HIS A 217 -9.29 8.68 20.79
N LEU A 218 -9.02 7.57 20.07
CA LEU A 218 -8.09 6.56 20.53
C LEU A 218 -6.68 7.13 20.65
N PHE A 219 -6.17 7.78 19.60
CA PHE A 219 -4.83 8.35 19.55
C PHE A 219 -4.56 9.34 20.69
N ALA A 220 -5.52 10.22 20.99
CA ALA A 220 -5.40 11.19 22.08
C ALA A 220 -5.32 10.53 23.46
N ASN A 221 -5.95 9.36 23.64
CA ASN A 221 -5.98 8.62 24.90
C ASN A 221 -4.87 7.56 25.02
N MET A 222 -4.01 7.40 24.00
CA MET A 222 -2.86 6.48 24.08
C MET A 222 -1.84 6.98 25.10
N ALA A 223 -1.45 6.12 26.03
CA ALA A 223 -0.46 6.44 27.06
C ALA A 223 0.95 6.69 26.49
N LYS A 224 1.29 6.01 25.40
CA LYS A 224 2.52 6.20 24.64
C LYS A 224 2.23 6.03 23.16
N ARG A 225 2.73 6.95 22.34
CA ARG A 225 2.63 6.93 20.88
C ARG A 225 4.01 6.66 20.30
N ASP A 226 4.09 5.79 19.31
CA ASP A 226 5.32 5.51 18.57
C ASP A 226 5.20 5.95 17.12
N VAL A 227 6.26 5.70 16.33
CA VAL A 227 6.27 6.03 14.90
C VAL A 227 5.10 5.40 14.15
N VAL A 228 4.63 4.22 14.57
CA VAL A 228 3.47 3.55 13.95
C VAL A 228 2.19 4.31 14.29
N SER A 229 1.96 4.66 15.55
CA SER A 229 0.78 5.46 15.96
C SER A 229 0.67 6.76 15.15
N TRP A 230 1.77 7.51 15.08
CA TRP A 230 1.84 8.78 14.37
C TRP A 230 1.71 8.61 12.85
N THR A 231 2.34 7.60 12.26
CA THR A 231 2.23 7.35 10.82
C THR A 231 0.80 6.94 10.44
N THR A 232 0.13 6.14 11.28
CA THR A 232 -1.25 5.73 11.04
C THR A 232 -2.21 6.92 11.08
N ILE A 233 -2.09 7.85 12.04
CA ILE A 233 -2.98 9.03 12.08
C ILE A 233 -2.71 10.00 10.92
N VAL A 234 -1.44 10.24 10.57
CA VAL A 234 -1.07 11.06 9.39
C VAL A 234 -1.63 10.43 8.12
N GLY A 235 -1.53 9.10 7.98
CA GLY A 235 -2.09 8.35 6.85
C GLY A 235 -3.62 8.39 6.81
N ALA A 236 -4.28 8.28 7.96
CA ALA A 236 -5.74 8.36 8.07
C ALA A 236 -6.26 9.72 7.56
N TYR A 237 -5.62 10.81 7.97
CA TYR A 237 -5.94 12.15 7.49
C TYR A 237 -5.68 12.29 5.99
N ALA A 238 -4.50 11.88 5.52
CA ALA A 238 -4.14 11.97 4.09
C ALA A 238 -5.10 11.18 3.19
N GLN A 239 -5.46 9.96 3.56
CA GLN A 239 -6.40 9.12 2.82
C GLN A 239 -7.85 9.62 2.91
N GLY A 240 -8.21 10.27 4.02
CA GLY A 240 -9.51 10.92 4.20
C GLY A 240 -9.66 12.26 3.44
N GLY A 241 -8.60 12.75 2.78
CA GLY A 241 -8.59 14.05 2.11
C GLY A 241 -8.37 15.24 3.06
N HIS A 242 -8.10 14.97 4.34
CA HIS A 242 -7.80 15.93 5.40
C HIS A 242 -6.29 16.26 5.40
N CYS A 243 -5.81 16.80 4.30
CA CYS A 243 -4.36 16.89 4.06
C CYS A 243 -3.68 17.94 4.94
N GLU A 244 -4.39 18.99 5.36
CA GLU A 244 -3.88 19.98 6.31
C GLU A 244 -3.64 19.34 7.68
N GLU A 245 -4.61 18.57 8.18
CA GLU A 245 -4.53 17.84 9.45
C GLU A 245 -3.44 16.77 9.43
N ALA A 246 -3.19 16.14 8.27
CA ALA A 246 -2.08 15.21 8.07
C ALA A 246 -0.73 15.91 8.27
N VAL A 247 -0.54 17.10 7.67
CA VAL A 247 0.70 17.86 7.80
C VAL A 247 0.86 18.43 9.20
N ASP A 248 -0.21 18.92 9.83
CA ASP A 248 -0.15 19.42 11.21
C ASP A 248 0.20 18.32 12.20
N SER A 249 -0.34 17.11 12.01
CA SER A 249 0.04 15.94 12.81
C SER A 249 1.52 15.58 12.62
N PHE A 250 2.03 15.65 11.39
CA PHE A 250 3.46 15.45 11.12
C PHE A 250 4.34 16.52 11.77
N LYS A 251 3.93 17.80 11.73
CA LYS A 251 4.64 18.89 12.42
C LYS A 251 4.68 18.67 13.92
N LYS A 252 3.55 18.31 14.54
CA LYS A 252 3.48 17.97 15.97
C LYS A 252 4.43 16.83 16.32
N MET A 253 4.42 15.75 15.54
CA MET A 253 5.34 14.62 15.71
C MET A 253 6.82 15.09 15.71
N VAL A 254 7.20 15.96 14.78
CA VAL A 254 8.57 16.49 14.67
C VAL A 254 8.93 17.45 15.81
N LEU A 255 8.01 18.34 16.21
CA LEU A 255 8.26 19.39 17.20
C LEU A 255 8.20 18.88 18.65
N GLU A 256 7.25 18.00 18.96
CA GLU A 256 7.09 17.42 20.30
C GLU A 256 8.13 16.32 20.56
N GLY A 257 8.62 15.67 19.50
CA GLY A 257 9.70 14.68 19.59
C GLY A 257 9.32 13.36 20.28
N GLU A 258 8.02 13.08 20.45
CA GLU A 258 7.54 11.81 21.03
C GLU A 258 7.99 10.59 20.22
N ALA A 259 8.05 10.74 18.90
CA ALA A 259 8.46 9.72 17.95
C ALA A 259 9.21 10.35 16.78
N VAL A 260 10.11 9.57 16.19
CA VAL A 260 10.92 10.01 15.06
C VAL A 260 10.30 9.54 13.75
N PRO A 261 9.95 10.43 12.81
CA PRO A 261 9.45 10.04 11.50
C PRO A 261 10.39 9.11 10.76
N ASN A 262 9.83 8.08 10.12
CA ASN A 262 10.55 7.16 9.24
C ASN A 262 10.19 7.40 7.77
N GLU A 263 10.73 6.59 6.87
CA GLU A 263 10.48 6.66 5.43
C GLU A 263 8.97 6.63 5.09
N VAL A 264 8.21 5.76 5.74
CA VAL A 264 6.75 5.65 5.53
C VAL A 264 6.03 6.92 5.95
N THR A 265 6.41 7.51 7.09
CA THR A 265 5.85 8.78 7.56
C THR A 265 6.08 9.90 6.55
N VAL A 266 7.32 10.06 6.08
CA VAL A 266 7.67 11.15 5.15
C VAL A 266 7.02 10.97 3.78
N VAL A 267 6.93 9.74 3.27
CA VAL A 267 6.21 9.44 2.02
C VAL A 267 4.73 9.79 2.14
N THR A 268 4.11 9.46 3.28
CA THR A 268 2.69 9.73 3.54
C THR A 268 2.38 11.22 3.56
N VAL A 269 3.18 12.03 4.27
CA VAL A 269 2.99 13.49 4.31
C VAL A 269 3.33 14.14 2.96
N LEU A 270 4.33 13.67 2.23
CA LEU A 270 4.63 14.16 0.87
C LEU A 270 3.47 13.91 -0.09
N SER A 271 2.82 12.74 0.02
CA SER A 271 1.61 12.43 -0.75
C SER A 271 0.46 13.38 -0.42
N ALA A 272 0.26 13.69 0.87
CA ALA A 272 -0.72 14.69 1.30
C ALA A 272 -0.41 16.07 0.71
N CYS A 273 0.83 16.57 0.82
CA CYS A 273 1.26 17.84 0.21
C CYS A 273 1.01 17.86 -1.31
N ALA A 274 1.35 16.76 -2.00
CA ALA A 274 1.16 16.63 -3.45
C ALA A 274 -0.32 16.69 -3.87
N SER A 275 -1.24 16.26 -2.99
CA SER A 275 -2.68 16.21 -3.29
C SER A 275 -3.38 17.58 -3.16
N ILE A 276 -2.87 18.45 -2.27
CA ILE A 276 -3.38 19.82 -2.08
C ILE A 276 -2.51 20.88 -2.77
N GLY A 277 -1.42 20.48 -3.43
CA GLY A 277 -0.51 21.40 -4.09
C GLY A 277 0.26 22.31 -3.12
N ALA A 278 0.53 21.85 -1.89
CA ALA A 278 1.20 22.65 -0.87
C ALA A 278 2.72 22.58 -1.02
N LEU A 279 3.27 23.43 -1.88
CA LEU A 279 4.69 23.46 -2.22
C LEU A 279 5.55 23.84 -1.02
N SER A 280 5.15 24.84 -0.22
CA SER A 280 5.96 25.28 0.94
C SER A 280 6.11 24.17 1.99
N LEU A 281 5.02 23.44 2.26
CA LEU A 281 5.01 22.29 3.17
C LEU A 281 5.89 21.16 2.61
N GLY A 282 5.77 20.88 1.31
CA GLY A 282 6.64 19.93 0.63
C GLY A 282 8.13 20.28 0.71
N GLN A 283 8.49 21.55 0.55
CA GLN A 283 9.86 22.04 0.70
C GLN A 283 10.35 21.93 2.14
N TRP A 284 9.48 22.15 3.13
CA TRP A 284 9.80 21.94 4.54
C TRP A 284 10.10 20.47 4.84
N VAL A 285 9.26 19.54 4.36
CA VAL A 285 9.52 18.08 4.49
C VAL A 285 10.82 17.68 3.79
N HIS A 286 11.09 18.21 2.59
CA HIS A 286 12.34 17.97 1.88
C HIS A 286 13.55 18.49 2.68
N SER A 287 13.44 19.65 3.32
CA SER A 287 14.48 20.21 4.20
C SER A 287 14.70 19.36 5.45
N TYR A 288 13.64 18.78 6.00
CA TYR A 288 13.71 17.82 7.09
C TYR A 288 14.46 16.55 6.67
N ILE A 289 14.13 15.96 5.51
CA ILE A 289 14.82 14.77 4.95
C ILE A 289 16.32 15.05 4.76
N LYS A 290 16.68 16.22 4.20
CA LYS A 290 18.10 16.60 4.01
C LYS A 290 18.92 16.67 5.30
N ARG A 291 18.28 16.92 6.45
CA ARG A 291 18.94 16.97 7.77
C ARG A 291 19.05 15.59 8.42
N ARG A 292 18.57 14.53 7.76
CA ARG A 292 18.40 13.18 8.30
C ARG A 292 19.15 12.16 7.45
N PRO A 293 20.41 11.81 7.82
CA PRO A 293 21.21 10.84 7.08
C PRO A 293 20.57 9.45 6.99
N ASP A 294 19.66 9.12 7.90
CA ASP A 294 18.90 7.87 7.92
C ASP A 294 17.77 7.81 6.89
N LEU A 295 17.35 8.96 6.34
CA LEU A 295 16.34 9.05 5.29
C LEU A 295 16.99 9.23 3.93
N VAL A 296 17.40 8.12 3.32
CA VAL A 296 18.05 8.13 2.02
C VAL A 296 17.05 8.56 0.93
N VAL A 297 17.43 9.53 0.10
CA VAL A 297 16.62 9.99 -1.04
C VAL A 297 16.81 9.03 -2.21
N GLU A 298 16.26 7.82 -2.05
CA GLU A 298 16.27 6.73 -3.03
C GLU A 298 14.94 5.96 -2.93
N GLY A 299 14.61 5.13 -3.93
CA GLY A 299 13.41 4.29 -3.90
C GLY A 299 12.13 5.06 -3.55
N ILE A 300 11.43 4.64 -2.48
CA ILE A 300 10.13 5.21 -2.10
C ILE A 300 10.19 6.69 -1.70
N VAL A 301 11.26 7.14 -1.02
CA VAL A 301 11.40 8.52 -0.55
C VAL A 301 11.72 9.43 -1.74
N GLY A 302 12.63 9.00 -2.61
CA GLY A 302 12.98 9.71 -3.84
C GLY A 302 11.76 9.90 -4.76
N ASN A 303 11.00 8.82 -4.99
CA ASN A 303 9.79 8.85 -5.80
C ASN A 303 8.69 9.72 -5.19
N ALA A 304 8.53 9.71 -3.86
CA ALA A 304 7.55 10.58 -3.18
C ALA A 304 7.91 12.07 -3.30
N LEU A 305 9.20 12.44 -3.14
CA LEU A 305 9.66 13.81 -3.33
C LEU A 305 9.47 14.26 -4.78
N LEU A 306 9.84 13.41 -5.74
CA LEU A 306 9.66 13.66 -7.16
C LEU A 306 8.19 13.93 -7.50
N ASN A 307 7.28 13.06 -7.04
CA ASN A 307 5.85 13.22 -7.27
C ASN A 307 5.29 14.47 -6.59
N MET A 308 5.74 14.79 -5.38
CA MET A 308 5.31 16.00 -4.67
C MET A 308 5.68 17.27 -5.44
N PHE A 309 6.95 17.42 -5.82
CA PHE A 309 7.40 18.60 -6.58
C PHE A 309 6.72 18.69 -7.96
N ALA A 310 6.59 17.56 -8.66
CA ALA A 310 5.91 17.52 -9.96
C ALA A 310 4.44 17.96 -9.89
N LYS A 311 3.68 17.47 -8.89
CA LYS A 311 2.27 17.84 -8.70
C LYS A 311 2.07 19.26 -8.18
N CYS A 312 3.02 19.79 -7.42
CA CYS A 312 2.99 21.19 -6.97
C CYS A 312 3.52 22.18 -8.03
N GLY A 313 3.95 21.69 -9.20
CA GLY A 313 4.37 22.52 -10.34
C GLY A 313 5.84 22.96 -10.32
N ASP A 314 6.63 22.62 -9.30
CA ASP A 314 8.07 22.90 -9.25
C ASP A 314 8.86 21.84 -10.04
N MET A 315 8.75 21.90 -11.36
CA MET A 315 9.41 20.95 -12.25
C MET A 315 10.93 21.03 -12.21
N ASN A 316 11.51 22.17 -11.82
CA ASN A 316 12.95 22.32 -11.69
C ASN A 316 13.48 21.45 -10.55
N MET A 317 12.85 21.53 -9.38
CA MET A 317 13.20 20.69 -8.24
C MET A 317 12.88 19.21 -8.52
N ALA A 318 11.77 18.91 -9.19
CA ALA A 318 11.45 17.54 -9.62
C ALA A 318 12.56 16.94 -10.50
N ILE A 319 13.04 17.65 -11.52
CA ILE A 319 14.14 17.20 -12.39
C ILE A 319 15.44 17.05 -11.59
N GLN A 320 15.72 17.94 -10.63
CA GLN A 320 16.90 17.83 -9.78
C GLN A 320 16.85 16.59 -8.88
N ILE A 321 15.72 16.30 -8.23
CA ILE A 321 15.54 15.06 -7.47
C ILE A 321 15.74 13.84 -8.37
N PHE A 322 15.10 13.82 -9.54
CA PHE A 322 15.25 12.71 -10.49
C PHE A 322 16.72 12.47 -10.87
N LYS A 323 17.49 13.53 -11.13
CA LYS A 323 18.93 13.43 -11.43
C LYS A 323 19.74 12.88 -10.25
N MET A 324 19.34 13.19 -9.01
CA MET A 324 20.01 12.72 -7.79
C MET A 324 19.79 11.23 -7.50
N LEU A 325 18.69 10.63 -7.96
CA LEU A 325 18.43 9.20 -7.75
C LEU A 325 19.50 8.36 -8.44
N GLU A 326 20.11 7.42 -7.72
CA GLU A 326 21.08 6.47 -8.29
C GLU A 326 20.34 5.42 -9.11
N HIS A 327 19.21 4.92 -8.59
CA HIS A 327 18.41 3.88 -9.21
C HIS A 327 17.03 4.40 -9.64
N LYS A 328 16.91 4.74 -10.92
CA LYS A 328 15.65 5.20 -11.51
C LYS A 328 14.81 4.02 -11.93
N ASP A 329 13.79 3.70 -11.14
CA ASP A 329 12.79 2.67 -11.45
C ASP A 329 11.67 3.21 -12.35
N ILE A 330 10.77 2.32 -12.77
CA ILE A 330 9.63 2.67 -13.64
C ILE A 330 8.74 3.77 -13.03
N ILE A 331 8.62 3.81 -11.70
CA ILE A 331 7.85 4.81 -10.97
C ILE A 331 8.51 6.19 -11.10
N SER A 332 9.83 6.28 -10.95
CA SER A 332 10.57 7.53 -11.10
C SER A 332 10.42 8.13 -12.51
N TRP A 333 10.56 7.31 -13.55
CA TRP A 333 10.40 7.72 -14.95
C TRP A 333 8.96 8.13 -15.24
N GLY A 334 7.99 7.28 -14.89
CA GLY A 334 6.56 7.54 -15.11
C GLY A 334 6.09 8.80 -14.39
N THR A 335 6.55 9.04 -13.15
CA THR A 335 6.23 10.23 -12.37
C THR A 335 6.73 11.50 -13.05
N LEU A 336 7.99 11.52 -13.53
CA LEU A 336 8.54 12.71 -14.18
C LEU A 336 7.89 12.96 -15.56
N ILE A 337 7.60 11.89 -16.32
CA ILE A 337 6.87 11.95 -17.60
C ILE A 337 5.48 12.56 -17.38
N CYS A 338 4.71 12.06 -16.41
CA CYS A 338 3.40 12.61 -16.07
C CYS A 338 3.50 14.05 -15.56
N GLY A 339 4.50 14.35 -14.72
CA GLY A 339 4.76 15.70 -14.22
C GLY A 339 5.00 16.72 -15.33
N LEU A 340 5.87 16.40 -16.29
CA LEU A 340 6.12 17.25 -17.46
C LEU A 340 4.87 17.43 -18.31
N ALA A 341 4.09 16.37 -18.52
CA ALA A 341 2.84 16.41 -19.28
C ALA A 341 1.79 17.33 -18.63
N MET A 342 1.62 17.25 -17.30
CA MET A 342 0.69 18.08 -16.53
C MET A 342 1.09 19.55 -16.53
N ASN A 343 2.39 19.84 -16.53
CA ASN A 343 2.94 21.20 -16.51
C ASN A 343 3.16 21.77 -17.93
N GLY A 344 2.59 21.18 -18.99
CA GLY A 344 2.63 21.73 -20.36
C GLY A 344 3.95 21.53 -21.13
N HIS A 345 4.85 20.69 -20.64
CA HIS A 345 6.17 20.43 -21.25
C HIS A 345 6.15 19.19 -22.17
N GLY A 346 5.20 19.10 -23.10
CA GLY A 346 4.97 17.87 -23.86
C GLY A 346 6.14 17.42 -24.74
N ARG A 347 6.87 18.34 -25.38
CA ARG A 347 8.09 17.99 -26.15
C ARG A 347 9.18 17.36 -25.28
N HIS A 348 9.41 17.89 -24.08
CA HIS A 348 10.37 17.33 -23.13
C HIS A 348 9.92 15.96 -22.63
N THR A 349 8.61 15.72 -22.54
CA THR A 349 8.05 14.40 -22.16
C THR A 349 8.46 13.33 -23.17
N VAL A 350 8.38 13.61 -24.47
CA VAL A 350 8.81 12.68 -25.54
C VAL A 350 10.32 12.41 -25.48
N GLN A 351 11.12 13.45 -25.24
CA GLN A 351 12.58 13.30 -25.09
C GLN A 351 12.93 12.42 -23.88
N LEU A 352 12.25 12.64 -22.75
CA LEU A 352 12.45 11.86 -21.54
C LEU A 352 12.06 10.40 -21.73
N PHE A 353 10.99 10.11 -22.47
CA PHE A 353 10.64 8.74 -22.85
C PHE A 353 11.71 8.06 -23.69
N SER A 354 12.30 8.76 -24.68
CA SER A 354 13.44 8.22 -25.42
C SER A 354 14.62 7.90 -24.48
N CYS A 355 14.89 8.76 -23.49
CA CYS A 355 15.90 8.48 -22.47
C CYS A 355 15.55 7.23 -21.63
N MET A 356 14.30 7.05 -21.22
CA MET A 356 13.84 5.87 -20.49
C MET A 356 14.16 4.57 -21.25
N LEU A 357 13.89 4.56 -22.57
CA LEU A 357 14.18 3.42 -23.44
C LEU A 357 15.69 3.14 -23.56
N ILE A 358 16.51 4.19 -23.69
CA ILE A 358 17.98 4.05 -23.73
C ILE A 358 18.53 3.44 -22.43
N HIS A 359 17.91 3.75 -21.29
CA HIS A 359 18.29 3.17 -19.99
C HIS A 359 17.74 1.75 -19.78
N GLY A 360 17.05 1.18 -20.78
CA GLY A 360 16.52 -0.18 -20.71
C GLY A 360 15.35 -0.36 -19.74
N VAL A 361 14.68 0.73 -19.34
CA VAL A 361 13.51 0.66 -18.47
C VAL A 361 12.26 0.49 -19.35
N PRO A 362 11.53 -0.65 -19.27
CA PRO A 362 10.36 -0.87 -20.10
C PRO A 362 9.21 0.05 -19.65
N PRO A 363 8.47 0.67 -20.59
CA PRO A 363 7.32 1.47 -20.24
C PRO A 363 6.12 0.62 -19.81
N ASP A 364 5.30 1.19 -18.94
CA ASP A 364 4.02 0.65 -18.47
C ASP A 364 2.83 1.51 -18.94
N ASP A 365 1.63 1.12 -18.50
CA ASP A 365 0.39 1.85 -18.77
C ASP A 365 0.45 3.30 -18.26
N VAL A 366 1.02 3.54 -17.08
CA VAL A 366 1.17 4.88 -16.51
C VAL A 366 2.07 5.77 -17.39
N THR A 367 3.16 5.20 -17.91
CA THR A 367 4.07 5.89 -18.83
C THR A 367 3.34 6.37 -20.09
N PHE A 368 2.50 5.50 -20.68
CA PHE A 368 1.72 5.86 -21.87
C PHE A 368 0.60 6.85 -21.57
N ILE A 369 -0.04 6.80 -20.39
CA ILE A 369 -0.99 7.85 -19.97
C ILE A 369 -0.28 9.22 -19.95
N GLY A 370 0.93 9.29 -19.40
CA GLY A 370 1.73 10.52 -19.38
C GLY A 370 2.05 11.04 -20.78
N LEU A 371 2.51 10.17 -21.69
CA LEU A 371 2.80 10.52 -23.08
C LEU A 371 1.58 11.03 -23.85
N LEU A 372 0.46 10.30 -23.76
CA LEU A 372 -0.77 10.68 -24.46
C LEU A 372 -1.35 11.99 -23.90
N SER A 373 -1.25 12.22 -22.59
CA SER A 373 -1.65 13.49 -21.97
C SER A 373 -0.75 14.64 -22.43
N ALA A 374 0.56 14.43 -22.54
CA ALA A 374 1.49 15.41 -23.10
C ALA A 374 1.15 15.75 -24.56
N CYS A 375 0.86 14.73 -25.37
CA CYS A 375 0.43 14.91 -26.75
C CYS A 375 -0.88 15.68 -26.85
N SER A 376 -1.86 15.37 -25.99
CA SER A 376 -3.13 16.10 -25.91
C SER A 376 -2.91 17.59 -25.61
N HIS A 377 -2.12 17.90 -24.58
CA HIS A 377 -1.88 19.28 -24.15
C HIS A 377 -1.00 20.08 -25.12
N SER A 378 -0.11 19.42 -25.86
CA SER A 378 0.81 20.07 -26.81
C SER A 378 0.35 20.01 -28.26
N GLY A 379 -0.83 19.45 -28.54
CA GLY A 379 -1.38 19.32 -29.89
C GLY A 379 -0.59 18.37 -30.81
N LEU A 380 0.16 17.41 -30.24
CA LEU A 380 0.99 16.45 -30.98
C LEU A 380 0.16 15.22 -31.39
N VAL A 381 -0.85 15.43 -32.24
CA VAL A 381 -1.86 14.40 -32.59
C VAL A 381 -1.24 13.18 -33.28
N ASN A 382 -0.27 13.41 -34.16
CA ASN A 382 0.40 12.34 -34.91
C ASN A 382 1.22 11.45 -33.98
N GLU A 383 2.03 12.07 -33.12
CA GLU A 383 2.84 11.40 -32.12
C GLU A 383 1.97 10.64 -31.12
N GLY A 384 0.88 11.24 -30.63
CA GLY A 384 -0.06 10.56 -29.73
C GLY A 384 -0.69 9.33 -30.37
N SER A 385 -1.08 9.42 -31.64
CA SER A 385 -1.60 8.27 -32.40
C SER A 385 -0.53 7.18 -32.62
N MET A 386 0.74 7.56 -32.81
CA MET A 386 1.85 6.61 -32.88
C MET A 386 2.09 5.92 -31.54
N PHE A 387 2.12 6.66 -30.43
CA PHE A 387 2.32 6.09 -29.10
C PHE A 387 1.19 5.13 -28.72
N PHE A 388 -0.07 5.48 -28.99
CA PHE A 388 -1.20 4.60 -28.70
C PHE A 388 -1.11 3.27 -29.46
N LYS A 389 -0.69 3.30 -30.73
CA LYS A 389 -0.45 2.08 -31.52
C LYS A 389 0.73 1.27 -30.97
N ALA A 390 1.86 1.93 -30.70
CA ALA A 390 3.05 1.28 -30.16
C ALA A 390 2.77 0.59 -28.80
N MET A 391 2.02 1.24 -27.91
CA MET A 391 1.59 0.69 -26.62
C MET A 391 0.95 -0.70 -26.78
N ARG A 392 0.00 -0.82 -27.71
CA ARG A 392 -0.73 -2.07 -27.96
C ARG A 392 0.10 -3.07 -28.77
N ASP A 393 0.67 -2.62 -29.87
CA ASP A 393 1.21 -3.50 -30.92
C ASP A 393 2.64 -3.95 -30.62
N TYR A 394 3.44 -3.11 -29.95
CA TYR A 394 4.85 -3.40 -29.65
C TYR A 394 5.08 -3.77 -28.18
N TYR A 395 4.47 -3.03 -27.25
CA TYR A 395 4.65 -3.28 -25.81
C TYR A 395 3.64 -4.25 -25.21
N GLY A 396 2.60 -4.63 -25.97
CA GLY A 396 1.56 -5.56 -25.50
C GLY A 396 0.72 -5.02 -24.33
N ILE A 397 0.72 -3.70 -24.11
CA ILE A 397 -0.02 -3.06 -23.03
C ILE A 397 -1.47 -2.89 -23.47
N ILE A 398 -2.39 -3.50 -22.71
CA ILE A 398 -3.83 -3.45 -22.99
C ILE A 398 -4.37 -2.05 -22.65
N PRO A 399 -4.91 -1.30 -23.63
CA PRO A 399 -5.45 0.03 -23.38
C PRO A 399 -6.58 0.01 -22.33
N GLN A 400 -6.38 0.74 -21.24
CA GLN A 400 -7.40 1.04 -20.23
C GLN A 400 -8.19 2.32 -20.57
N MET A 401 -9.33 2.54 -19.91
CA MET A 401 -10.22 3.69 -20.10
C MET A 401 -9.47 5.04 -20.15
N GLN A 402 -8.47 5.23 -19.29
CA GLN A 402 -7.70 6.47 -19.23
C GLN A 402 -6.94 6.78 -20.54
N HIS A 403 -6.39 5.76 -21.21
CA HIS A 403 -5.70 5.93 -22.49
C HIS A 403 -6.66 6.39 -23.59
N PHE A 404 -7.85 5.81 -23.64
CA PHE A 404 -8.90 6.25 -24.57
C PHE A 404 -9.36 7.67 -24.27
N CYS A 405 -9.45 8.05 -22.99
CA CYS A 405 -9.75 9.42 -22.59
C CYS A 405 -8.70 10.40 -23.10
N CYS A 406 -7.40 10.08 -22.95
CA CYS A 406 -6.32 10.93 -23.46
C CYS A 406 -6.37 11.09 -24.98
N MET A 407 -6.67 10.01 -25.73
CA MET A 407 -6.83 10.06 -27.18
C MET A 407 -8.01 10.93 -27.63
N LEU A 408 -9.16 10.79 -26.96
CA LEU A 408 -10.35 11.57 -27.29
C LEU A 408 -10.23 13.05 -26.86
N ASP A 409 -9.58 13.32 -25.73
CA ASP A 409 -9.20 14.67 -25.33
C ASP A 409 -8.26 15.30 -26.37
N MET A 410 -7.27 14.54 -26.88
CA MET A 410 -6.35 15.01 -27.91
C MET A 410 -7.06 15.34 -29.23
N TYR A 411 -7.89 14.43 -29.76
CA TYR A 411 -8.66 14.71 -30.99
C TYR A 411 -9.64 15.87 -30.78
N GLY A 412 -10.34 15.90 -29.64
CA GLY A 412 -11.28 16.96 -29.29
C GLY A 412 -10.61 18.34 -29.21
N ARG A 413 -9.48 18.45 -28.52
CA ARG A 413 -8.71 19.71 -28.45
C ARG A 413 -8.19 20.16 -29.80
N ALA A 414 -7.78 19.22 -30.65
CA ALA A 414 -7.35 19.51 -32.03
C ALA A 414 -8.50 19.86 -32.98
N GLY A 415 -9.78 19.74 -32.55
CA GLY A 415 -10.94 19.97 -33.41
C GLY A 415 -11.23 18.85 -34.42
N LEU A 416 -10.57 17.71 -34.27
CA LEU A 416 -10.67 16.53 -35.14
C LEU A 416 -11.86 15.65 -34.70
N PHE A 417 -13.07 16.19 -34.86
CA PHE A 417 -14.29 15.59 -34.34
C PHE A 417 -14.71 14.32 -35.07
N GLU A 418 -14.41 14.20 -36.37
CA GLU A 418 -14.74 12.99 -37.14
C GLU A 418 -13.85 11.82 -36.71
N GLU A 419 -12.56 12.09 -36.50
CA GLU A 419 -11.59 11.14 -35.95
C GLU A 419 -11.95 10.75 -34.51
N ALA A 420 -12.37 11.71 -33.69
CA ALA A 420 -12.84 11.44 -32.34
C ALA A 420 -14.08 10.52 -32.33
N GLU A 421 -15.06 10.77 -33.21
CA GLU A 421 -16.25 9.92 -33.35
C GLU A 421 -15.89 8.51 -33.82
N ALA A 422 -15.05 8.39 -34.85
CA ALA A 422 -14.60 7.12 -35.38
C ALA A 422 -13.81 6.31 -34.34
N PHE A 423 -12.93 6.98 -33.60
CA PHE A 423 -12.14 6.35 -32.54
C PHE A 423 -13.04 5.84 -31.41
N LEU A 424 -14.01 6.65 -30.97
CA LEU A 424 -14.96 6.27 -29.92
C LEU A 424 -15.83 5.07 -30.32
N LYS A 425 -16.31 5.03 -31.58
CA LYS A 425 -17.06 3.89 -32.12
C LYS A 425 -16.22 2.61 -32.22
N GLY A 426 -14.90 2.74 -32.39
CA GLY A 426 -13.97 1.62 -32.46
C GLY A 426 -13.47 1.10 -31.11
N MET A 427 -13.91 1.68 -29.98
CA MET A 427 -13.46 1.26 -28.65
C MET A 427 -14.01 -0.14 -28.30
N PRO A 428 -13.16 -1.04 -27.76
CA PRO A 428 -13.59 -2.37 -27.31
C PRO A 428 -14.32 -2.35 -25.96
N ILE A 429 -14.36 -1.19 -25.30
CA ILE A 429 -14.97 -0.98 -23.99
C ILE A 429 -16.00 0.14 -24.06
N GLU A 430 -17.07 0.01 -23.28
CA GLU A 430 -18.12 1.01 -23.19
C GLU A 430 -17.61 2.32 -22.57
N ALA A 431 -17.93 3.44 -23.23
CA ALA A 431 -17.44 4.76 -22.85
C ALA A 431 -18.04 5.26 -21.53
N LYS A 432 -17.17 5.61 -20.58
CA LYS A 432 -17.57 6.12 -19.26
C LYS A 432 -17.53 7.65 -19.19
N SER A 433 -18.03 8.20 -18.09
CA SER A 433 -18.11 9.64 -17.79
C SER A 433 -16.89 10.48 -18.22
N PRO A 434 -15.62 10.08 -17.98
CA PRO A 434 -14.46 10.90 -18.35
C PRO A 434 -14.31 11.15 -19.86
N VAL A 435 -14.66 10.16 -20.69
CA VAL A 435 -14.64 10.28 -22.16
C VAL A 435 -15.61 11.36 -22.63
N TRP A 436 -16.84 11.30 -22.12
CA TRP A 436 -17.88 12.25 -22.46
C TRP A 436 -17.54 13.66 -21.97
N VAL A 437 -16.92 13.79 -20.80
CA VAL A 437 -16.44 15.08 -20.29
C VAL A 437 -15.41 15.69 -21.22
N ALA A 438 -14.41 14.92 -21.69
CA ALA A 438 -13.38 15.41 -22.61
C ALA A 438 -14.00 15.96 -23.92
N LEU A 439 -14.92 15.21 -24.53
CA LEU A 439 -15.59 15.65 -25.76
C LEU A 439 -16.51 16.86 -25.55
N LEU A 440 -17.22 16.94 -24.41
CA LEU A 440 -18.04 18.11 -24.08
C LEU A 440 -17.19 19.37 -23.89
N GLN A 441 -16.01 19.25 -23.29
CA GLN A 441 -15.07 20.38 -23.19
C GLN A 441 -14.56 20.80 -24.57
N ALA A 442 -14.24 19.85 -25.45
CA ALA A 442 -13.88 20.14 -26.83
C ALA A 442 -15.00 20.86 -27.61
N CYS A 443 -16.26 20.42 -27.46
CA CYS A 443 -17.42 21.11 -28.02
C CYS A 443 -17.53 22.55 -27.49
N LYS A 444 -17.25 22.78 -26.20
CA LYS A 444 -17.23 24.13 -25.61
C LYS A 444 -16.16 25.02 -26.23
N ILE A 445 -14.97 24.47 -26.48
CA ILE A 445 -13.85 25.23 -27.04
C ILE A 445 -14.12 25.59 -28.51
N HIS A 446 -14.63 24.66 -29.30
CA HIS A 446 -14.77 24.81 -30.76
C HIS A 446 -16.18 25.16 -31.25
N GLY A 447 -17.17 25.22 -30.36
CA GLY A 447 -18.57 25.50 -30.73
C GLY A 447 -19.24 24.42 -31.60
N ASN A 448 -18.81 23.15 -31.51
CA ASN A 448 -19.33 22.08 -32.36
C ASN A 448 -20.66 21.51 -31.84
N GLU A 449 -21.76 22.13 -32.23
CA GLU A 449 -23.14 21.72 -31.88
C GLU A 449 -23.53 20.33 -32.43
N LYS A 450 -22.98 19.92 -33.58
CA LYS A 450 -23.28 18.58 -34.16
C LYS A 450 -22.79 17.46 -33.24
N MET A 451 -21.55 17.58 -32.76
CA MET A 451 -20.97 16.63 -31.81
C MET A 451 -21.72 16.68 -30.47
N LEU A 452 -22.12 17.86 -30.00
CA LEU A 452 -22.91 18.01 -28.77
C LEU A 452 -24.24 17.25 -28.83
N ASP A 453 -24.99 17.40 -29.94
CA ASP A 453 -26.26 16.70 -30.13
C ASP A 453 -26.07 15.18 -30.32
N TRP A 454 -24.93 14.74 -30.85
CA TRP A 454 -24.55 13.33 -30.91
C TRP A 454 -24.27 12.76 -29.52
N ILE A 455 -23.45 13.46 -28.72
CA ILE A 455 -23.15 13.10 -27.31
C ILE A 455 -24.45 13.01 -26.51
N ARG A 456 -25.36 13.98 -26.65
CA ARG A 456 -26.66 13.96 -26.00
C ARG A 456 -27.47 12.71 -26.32
N ARG A 457 -27.56 12.33 -27.61
CA ARG A 457 -28.33 11.16 -28.04
C ARG A 457 -27.80 9.87 -27.41
N ASN A 458 -26.47 9.73 -27.31
CA ASN A 458 -25.84 8.56 -26.69
C ASN A 458 -25.96 8.58 -25.16
N LEU A 459 -25.90 9.75 -24.51
CA LEU A 459 -26.01 9.87 -23.06
C LEU A 459 -27.44 9.74 -22.52
N LEU A 460 -28.45 10.17 -23.27
CA LEU A 460 -29.85 10.09 -22.83
C LEU A 460 -30.40 8.65 -22.83
N GLY A 461 -29.72 7.69 -23.44
CA GLY A 461 -30.07 6.27 -23.38
C GLY A 461 -29.48 5.51 -22.19
N ASP A 462 -28.48 6.08 -21.50
CA ASP A 462 -27.67 5.37 -20.51
C ASP A 462 -28.05 5.77 -19.07
N GLU A 463 -28.34 4.78 -18.22
CA GLU A 463 -28.67 4.98 -16.80
C GLU A 463 -27.43 5.21 -15.91
N ASN A 464 -26.22 4.89 -16.41
CA ASN A 464 -24.97 4.93 -15.65
C ASN A 464 -24.15 6.21 -15.83
N VAL A 465 -24.75 7.29 -16.35
CA VAL A 465 -24.04 8.56 -16.60
C VAL A 465 -23.74 9.30 -15.30
N GLY A 466 -22.45 9.63 -15.09
CA GLY A 466 -22.00 10.39 -13.92
C GLY A 466 -22.58 11.81 -13.84
N VAL A 467 -22.86 12.28 -12.62
CA VAL A 467 -23.43 13.61 -12.31
C VAL A 467 -22.65 14.75 -12.95
N GLY A 468 -21.32 14.65 -12.95
CA GLY A 468 -20.44 15.68 -13.50
C GLY A 468 -20.63 15.87 -15.00
N THR A 469 -20.84 14.78 -15.75
CA THR A 469 -21.09 14.82 -17.21
C THR A 469 -22.41 15.51 -17.53
N LEU A 470 -23.48 15.16 -16.80
CA LEU A 470 -24.80 15.79 -16.98
C LEU A 470 -24.78 17.27 -16.57
N ALA A 471 -24.06 17.61 -15.50
CA ALA A 471 -23.89 19.00 -15.08
C ALA A 471 -23.16 19.83 -16.14
N LEU A 472 -22.09 19.29 -16.74
CA LEU A 472 -21.33 19.94 -17.79
C LEU A 472 -22.18 20.13 -19.06
N LEU A 473 -22.93 19.11 -19.47
CA LEU A 473 -23.86 19.18 -20.61
C LEU A 473 -24.94 20.26 -20.39
N SER A 474 -25.53 20.31 -19.19
CA SER A 474 -26.52 21.34 -18.83
C SER A 474 -25.95 22.75 -18.87
N ASN A 475 -24.72 22.94 -18.36
CA ASN A 475 -24.04 24.23 -18.39
C ASN A 475 -23.73 24.67 -19.82
N HIS A 476 -23.34 23.74 -20.70
CA HIS A 476 -23.09 24.04 -22.10
C HIS A 476 -24.37 24.50 -22.82
N TYR A 477 -25.50 23.81 -22.64
CA TYR A 477 -26.78 24.26 -23.21
C TYR A 477 -27.20 25.64 -22.70
N ALA A 478 -26.97 25.93 -21.43
CA ALA A 478 -27.24 27.25 -20.88
C ALA A 478 -26.34 28.33 -21.51
N SER A 479 -25.05 28.04 -21.77
CA SER A 479 -24.15 28.98 -22.45
C SER A 479 -24.48 29.20 -23.92
N SER A 480 -25.09 28.23 -24.60
CA SER A 480 -25.60 28.35 -25.98
C SER A 480 -27.05 28.87 -26.04
N GLU A 481 -27.58 29.47 -24.96
CA GLU A 481 -28.96 29.99 -24.84
C GLU A 481 -30.09 28.97 -25.06
N ARG A 482 -29.78 27.67 -25.08
CA ARG A 482 -30.73 26.55 -25.22
C ARG A 482 -31.31 26.15 -23.86
N TRP A 483 -32.02 27.06 -23.21
CA TRP A 483 -32.53 26.90 -21.84
C TRP A 483 -33.45 25.69 -21.63
N ASP A 484 -34.28 25.35 -22.62
CA ASP A 484 -35.18 24.19 -22.56
C ASP A 484 -34.42 22.87 -22.47
N ASP A 485 -33.33 22.74 -23.24
CA ASP A 485 -32.48 21.55 -23.21
C ASP A 485 -31.68 21.47 -21.91
N ALA A 486 -31.17 22.61 -21.41
CA ALA A 486 -30.52 22.68 -20.11
C ALA A 486 -31.46 22.23 -18.97
N ASN A 487 -32.72 22.63 -19.03
CA ASN A 487 -33.75 22.27 -18.05
C ASN A 487 -34.14 20.78 -18.12
N LYS A 488 -34.22 20.19 -19.32
CA LYS A 488 -34.44 18.74 -19.49
C LYS A 488 -33.34 17.92 -18.82
N VAL A 489 -32.07 18.30 -19.02
CA VAL A 489 -30.92 17.63 -18.38
C VAL A 489 -30.97 17.76 -16.85
N ARG A 490 -31.29 18.95 -16.33
CA ARG A 490 -31.44 19.18 -14.87
C ARG A 490 -32.60 18.40 -14.26
N SER A 491 -33.69 18.22 -15.00
CA SER A 491 -34.83 17.41 -14.55
C SER A 491 -34.42 15.95 -14.36
N ARG A 492 -33.66 15.39 -15.32
CA ARG A 492 -33.09 14.04 -15.23
C ARG A 492 -32.14 13.91 -14.03
N MET A 493 -31.22 14.86 -13.83
CA MET A 493 -30.32 14.85 -12.66
C MET A 493 -31.09 14.78 -11.34
N ARG A 494 -32.20 15.52 -11.23
CA ARG A 494 -33.08 15.48 -10.03
C ARG A 494 -33.81 14.15 -9.87
N SER A 495 -34.30 13.56 -10.97
CA SER A 495 -34.99 12.26 -10.93
C SER A 495 -34.11 11.10 -10.49
N VAL A 496 -32.79 11.19 -10.71
CA VAL A 496 -31.80 10.16 -10.32
C VAL A 496 -31.22 10.44 -8.92
N GLY A 497 -31.73 11.43 -8.19
CA GLY A 497 -31.27 11.77 -6.83
C GLY A 497 -29.87 12.38 -6.77
N LEU A 498 -29.33 12.83 -7.90
CA LEU A 498 -27.95 13.30 -8.02
C LEU A 498 -27.84 14.78 -7.58
N LYS A 499 -27.18 15.05 -6.45
CA LYS A 499 -26.86 16.42 -5.99
C LYS A 499 -25.48 16.86 -6.49
N LYS A 500 -25.39 18.11 -6.95
CA LYS A 500 -24.13 18.76 -7.34
C LYS A 500 -23.23 18.92 -6.11
N MET A 501 -22.07 18.28 -6.08
CA MET A 501 -21.01 18.66 -5.13
C MET A 501 -20.29 19.90 -5.68
N ALA A 502 -20.05 20.90 -4.83
CA ALA A 502 -19.20 22.02 -5.18
C ALA A 502 -17.76 21.51 -5.36
N GLY A 503 -17.13 21.79 -6.50
CA GLY A 503 -15.70 21.56 -6.67
C GLY A 503 -14.95 22.59 -5.84
N CYS A 504 -13.96 22.14 -5.06
CA CYS A 504 -13.06 23.03 -4.33
C CYS A 504 -11.70 23.02 -5.00
N SER A 505 -11.04 24.18 -5.04
CA SER A 505 -9.63 24.28 -5.45
C SER A 505 -8.82 24.84 -4.29
N TRP A 506 -7.64 24.29 -4.08
CA TRP A 506 -6.66 24.78 -3.13
C TRP A 506 -5.66 25.67 -3.88
N ILE A 507 -5.43 26.87 -3.36
CA ILE A 507 -4.39 27.77 -3.86
C ILE A 507 -3.53 28.16 -2.66
N GLU A 508 -2.23 27.94 -2.77
CA GLU A 508 -1.25 28.42 -1.81
C GLU A 508 -1.01 29.92 -2.05
N LEU A 509 -1.22 30.75 -1.03
CA LEU A 509 -1.00 32.19 -1.12
C LEU A 509 0.44 32.51 -0.66
N ASP A 510 1.24 33.05 -1.58
CA ASP A 510 2.63 33.44 -1.30
C ASP A 510 2.64 34.76 -0.50
N THR A 511 2.78 34.69 0.82
CA THR A 511 2.93 35.87 1.69
C THR A 511 4.41 36.25 1.78
N ARG A 512 4.92 37.03 0.81
CA ARG A 512 6.21 37.72 0.94
C ARG A 512 5.99 39.19 1.30
N ASN A 513 6.27 39.53 2.57
CA ASN A 513 6.96 40.76 3.01
C ASN A 513 6.91 40.87 4.54
N ASP A 514 7.99 40.48 5.22
CA ASP A 514 8.82 41.34 6.08
C ASP A 514 9.72 40.49 7.00
N MET A 515 10.92 41.03 7.26
CA MET A 515 12.11 40.32 7.74
C MET A 515 11.98 39.70 9.15
N LEU A 516 12.72 38.60 9.35
CA LEU A 516 13.16 38.03 10.62
C LEU A 516 12.06 37.48 11.55
N ASN A 517 11.51 36.29 11.23
CA ASN A 517 11.16 35.29 12.23
C ASN A 517 10.92 33.91 11.58
N LEU A 518 11.15 32.85 12.36
CA LEU A 518 11.08 31.42 11.99
C LEU A 518 9.66 30.87 11.72
N ASP A 519 8.67 31.74 11.53
CA ASP A 519 7.28 31.39 11.22
C ASP A 519 6.93 31.80 9.80
N LEU A 520 7.21 30.92 8.83
CA LEU A 520 6.73 31.09 7.45
C LEU A 520 6.12 29.77 6.96
N CYS A 521 4.79 29.70 7.02
CA CYS A 521 4.00 28.92 6.08
C CYS A 521 2.88 29.83 5.58
N GLY A 522 2.83 30.04 4.27
CA GLY A 522 1.73 30.74 3.61
C GLY A 522 0.41 30.02 3.91
N GLY A 523 -0.66 30.80 4.06
CA GLY A 523 -1.99 30.25 4.27
C GLY A 523 -2.47 29.54 2.99
N ILE A 524 -2.93 28.29 3.14
CA ILE A 524 -3.67 27.59 2.09
C ILE A 524 -5.13 28.02 2.20
N ARG A 525 -5.72 28.51 1.11
CA ARG A 525 -7.14 28.88 1.11
C ARG A 525 -7.92 27.95 0.22
N ARG A 526 -8.95 27.32 0.80
CA ARG A 526 -10.00 26.61 0.07
C ARG A 526 -10.88 27.63 -0.67
N THR A 527 -11.00 27.48 -1.99
CA THR A 527 -11.91 28.26 -2.85
C THR A 527 -13.03 27.40 -3.41
#